data_AF-A0A376P431-F1
#
_entry.id   AF-A0A376P431-F1
#
_cell.length_a   1.000
_cell.length_b   1.000
_cell.length_c   1.000
_cell.angle_alpha   90.00
_cell.angle_beta   90.00
_cell.angle_gamma   90.00
#
_symmetry.space_group_name_H-M   'P 1'
#
loop_
_entity.id
_entity.type
_entity.pdbx_description
1 polymer ?
#
loop_
_entity_poly.entity_id
_entity_poly.type
_entity_poly.pdbx_seq_one_letter_code
_entity_poly.pdbx_strand_id
1 'polypeptide(L)' 'MAKPFTPEQREELKTRIVELVHQDGRVTIRQLSDETGISRASVGRLCMELVASGGNAANLLI' A
#
# COMPACT_ATOMS: atom_id res chain seq x y z
N MET A 1 -4.36 -20.30 5.36
CA MET A 1 -3.12 -19.51 5.50
C MET A 1 -3.13 -18.44 4.42
N ALA A 2 -3.13 -17.16 4.77
CA ALA A 2 -2.98 -16.11 3.76
C ALA A 2 -1.58 -16.28 3.15
N LYS A 3 -1.52 -16.61 1.86
CA LYS A 3 -0.25 -16.82 1.17
C LYS A 3 0.53 -15.50 1.25
N PRO A 4 1.75 -15.49 1.81
CA PRO A 4 2.54 -14.27 1.83
C PRO A 4 2.76 -13.81 0.39
N PHE A 5 2.57 -12.50 0.15
CA PHE A 5 2.87 -11.89 -1.13
C PHE A 5 4.33 -12.15 -1.49
N THR A 6 4.59 -12.52 -2.75
CA THR A 6 5.96 -12.67 -3.24
C THR A 6 6.67 -11.31 -3.25
N PRO A 7 8.02 -11.26 -3.21
CA PRO A 7 8.76 -10.00 -3.27
C PRO A 7 8.40 -9.14 -4.49
N GLU A 8 8.19 -9.74 -5.66
CA GLU A 8 7.71 -9.02 -6.86
C GLU A 8 6.33 -8.40 -6.64
N GLN A 9 5.37 -9.17 -6.13
CA GLN A 9 4.04 -8.64 -5.81
C GLN A 9 4.12 -7.52 -4.77
N ARG A 10 4.98 -7.65 -3.76
CA ARG A 10 5.17 -6.60 -2.75
C ARG A 10 5.68 -5.31 -3.37
N GLU A 11 6.67 -5.38 -4.25
CA GLU A 11 7.22 -4.20 -4.93
C GLU A 11 6.20 -3.58 -5.89
N GLU A 12 5.48 -4.38 -6.68
CA GLU A 12 4.43 -3.90 -7.58
C GLU A 12 3.31 -3.20 -6.80
N LEU A 13 2.91 -3.77 -5.66
CA LEU A 13 1.91 -3.17 -4.78
C LEU A 13 2.38 -1.89 -4.09
N LYS A 14 3.64 -1.85 -3.65
CA LYS A 14 4.19 -0.61 -3.10
C LYS A 14 4.18 0.51 -4.14
N THR A 15 4.59 0.21 -5.36
CA THR A 15 4.56 1.17 -6.48
C THR A 15 3.13 1.62 -6.77
N ARG A 16 2.18 0.68 -6.87
CA ARG A 16 0.76 0.97 -7.08
C ARG A 16 0.20 1.87 -5.98
N ILE A 17 0.51 1.58 -4.71
CA ILE A 17 0.11 2.40 -3.56
C ILE A 17 0.68 3.81 -3.68
N VAL A 18 1.96 3.95 -4.02
CA VAL A 18 2.62 5.25 -4.18
C VAL A 18 2.04 6.04 -5.35
N GLU A 19 1.78 5.40 -6.49
CA GLU A 19 1.14 6.04 -7.64
C GLU A 19 -0.26 6.54 -7.32
N LEU A 20 -1.06 5.74 -6.61
CA LEU A 20 -2.40 6.14 -6.18
C LEU A 20 -2.36 7.33 -5.22
N VAL A 21 -1.47 7.29 -4.24
CA VAL A 21 -1.26 8.39 -3.29
C VAL A 21 -0.75 9.66 -3.98
N HIS A 22 0.08 9.50 -5.01
CA HIS A 22 0.59 10.61 -5.80
C HIS A 22 -0.50 11.24 -6.69
N GLN A 23 -1.37 10.43 -7.30
CA GLN A 23 -2.46 10.90 -8.15
C GLN A 23 -3.59 11.55 -7.35
N ASP A 24 -4.08 10.90 -6.30
CA ASP A 24 -5.25 11.37 -5.54
C ASP A 24 -4.86 12.30 -4.39
N GLY A 25 -3.58 12.33 -3.99
CA GLY A 25 -3.09 13.16 -2.89
C GLY A 25 -3.60 12.72 -1.50
N ARG A 26 -4.66 11.93 -1.40
CA ARG A 26 -5.12 11.24 -0.19
C ARG A 26 -5.82 9.95 -0.59
N VAL A 27 -5.22 8.82 -0.24
CA VAL A 27 -5.81 7.51 -0.51
C VAL A 27 -5.92 6.75 0.80
N THR A 28 -7.12 6.25 1.09
CA THR A 28 -7.38 5.48 2.31
C THR A 28 -7.01 4.00 2.13
N ILE A 29 -6.68 3.31 3.23
CA ILE A 29 -6.48 1.84 3.25
C ILE A 29 -7.66 1.09 2.60
N ARG A 30 -8.87 1.64 2.71
CA ARG A 30 -10.07 1.07 2.09
C ARG A 30 -10.06 1.20 0.56
N GLN A 31 -9.72 2.37 0.02
CA GLN A 31 -9.59 2.54 -1.43
C GLN A 31 -8.46 1.68 -2.01
N LEU A 32 -7.30 1.66 -1.35
CA LEU A 32 -6.22 0.76 -1.74
C LEU A 32 -6.66 -0.70 -1.74
N SER A 33 -7.42 -1.13 -0.73
CA SER A 33 -7.96 -2.49 -0.66
C SER A 33 -8.92 -2.79 -1.81
N ASP A 34 -9.76 -1.84 -2.19
CA ASP A 34 -10.74 -1.97 -3.28
C ASP A 34 -10.05 -2.01 -4.65
N GLU A 35 -9.11 -1.09 -4.90
CA GLU A 35 -8.38 -1.01 -6.17
C GLU A 35 -7.36 -2.13 -6.39
N THR A 36 -6.64 -2.52 -5.33
CA THR A 36 -5.62 -3.58 -5.43
C THR A 36 -6.23 -4.98 -5.23
N GLY A 37 -7.47 -5.08 -4.78
CA GLY A 37 -8.13 -6.34 -4.42
C GLY A 37 -7.52 -7.03 -3.19
N ILE A 38 -6.73 -6.32 -2.40
CA ILE A 38 -5.99 -6.85 -1.25
C ILE A 38 -6.75 -6.60 0.03
N SER A 39 -6.65 -7.54 0.98
CA SER A 39 -7.21 -7.34 2.32
C SER A 39 -6.62 -6.12 3.02
N ARG A 40 -7.48 -5.31 3.64
CA ARG A 40 -7.11 -4.10 4.42
C ARG A 40 -5.94 -4.33 5.39
N ALA A 41 -5.87 -5.52 6.01
CA ALA A 41 -4.78 -5.87 6.92
C ALA A 41 -3.41 -5.98 6.21
N SER A 42 -3.39 -6.53 5.00
CA SER A 42 -2.19 -6.64 4.17
C SER A 42 -1.78 -5.28 3.62
N VAL A 43 -2.74 -4.46 3.18
CA VAL A 43 -2.49 -3.06 2.76
C VAL A 43 -1.88 -2.25 3.91
N GLY A 44 -2.46 -2.34 5.11
CA GLY A 44 -1.92 -1.64 6.30
C GLY A 44 -0.49 -2.05 6.63
N ARG A 45 -0.17 -3.35 6.49
CA ARG A 45 1.20 -3.84 6.71
C ARG A 45 2.17 -3.34 5.64
N LEU A 46 1.78 -3.37 4.37
CA LEU A 46 2.60 -2.84 3.26
C LEU A 46 2.82 -1.34 3.39
N CYS A 47 1.79 -0.60 3.80
CA CYS A 47 1.85 0.83 4.05
C CYS A 47 2.85 1.15 5.17
N MET A 48 2.82 0.41 6.28
CA MET A 48 3.81 0.54 7.36
C MET A 48 5.23 0.19 6.90
N GLU A 49 5.40 -0.86 6.08
CA GLU A 49 6.70 -1.21 5.51
C GLU A 49 7.22 -0.11 4.57
N LEU A 50 6.35 0.55 3.81
CA LEU A 50 6.67 1.71 2.98
C LEU A 50 7.15 2.91 3.81
N VAL A 51 6.43 3.26 4.88
CA VAL A 51 6.83 4.31 5.83
C VAL A 51 8.18 3.98 6.47
N ALA A 52 8.36 2.74 6.92
CA ALA A 52 9.61 2.28 7.53
C ALA A 52 10.79 2.27 6.57
N SER A 53 10.54 2.05 5.27
CA SER A 53 11.54 2.09 4.20
C SER A 53 11.87 3.50 3.72
N GLY A 54 11.30 4.55 4.31
CA GLY A 54 11.51 5.94 3.89
C GLY A 54 10.77 6.33 2.60
N GLY A 55 9.87 5.47 2.11
CA GLY A 55 8.94 5.82 1.04
C GLY A 55 8.01 6.93 1.53
N ASN A 56 7.64 7.85 0.64
CA ASN A 56 6.82 9.03 0.96
C ASN A 56 5.35 8.63 1.25
N ALA A 57 5.15 7.83 2.29
CA ALA A 57 3.88 7.33 2.79
C ALA A 57 3.30 8.21 3.90
N ALA A 58 3.91 9.37 4.17
CA ALA A 58 3.37 10.40 5.05
C ALA A 58 1.93 10.81 4.65
N ASN A 59 1.61 10.68 3.36
CA ASN A 59 0.32 11.03 2.80
C ASN A 59 -0.75 9.90 2.91
N LEU A 60 -0.37 8.74 3.45
CA LEU A 60 -1.28 7.62 3.78
C LEU A 60 -1.77 7.64 5.24
N LEU A 61 -1.17 8.50 6.08
CA LEU A 61 -1.43 8.59 7.53
C LEU A 61 -2.22 9.85 7.94
N ILE A 62 -2.75 10.63 7.00
CA ILE A 62 -3.51 11.87 7.24
C ILE A 62 -4.94 11.81 6.70
#